data_AF-A0AAW0DX40-F1
#
_entry.id   AF-A0AAW0DX40-F1
#
_cell.length_a   1.000
_cell.length_b   1.000
_cell.length_c   1.000
_cell.angle_alpha   90.00
_cell.angle_beta   90.00
_cell.angle_gamma   90.00
#
_symmetry.space_group_name_H-M   'P 1'
#
loop_
_entity.id
_entity.type
_entity.pdbx_description
1 polymer ?
#
loop_
_entity_poly.entity_id
_entity_poly.type
_entity_poly.pdbx_seq_one_letter_code
_entity_poly.pdbx_strand_id
1 'polypeptide(L)'
;MRFTSTLIAAVILALNAKAQDFIAWSGNACNGAEGLEVACDGTCFDFSGRHSFEVVNAFGAVTLFSGAGCSGESFNFGTETPGECINVNTGTNIQTFRCT
;
A
#
# COMPACT_ATOMS: atom_id res chain seq x y z
N MET A 1 13.07 -19.40 52.90
CA MET A 1 12.58 -20.09 51.69
C MET A 1 12.03 -19.02 50.76
N ARG A 2 12.54 -18.99 49.52
CA ARG A 2 12.27 -17.96 48.50
C ARG A 2 11.00 -18.34 47.75
N PHE A 3 10.07 -17.40 47.56
CA PHE A 3 8.97 -17.55 46.60
C PHE A 3 9.00 -16.36 45.66
N THR A 4 9.66 -16.54 44.53
CA THR A 4 9.68 -15.63 43.38
C THR A 4 8.36 -15.76 42.63
N SER A 5 7.50 -14.75 42.71
CA SER A 5 6.29 -14.64 41.89
C SER A 5 6.62 -13.90 40.59
N THR A 6 6.81 -14.65 39.50
CA THR A 6 6.84 -14.12 38.13
C THR A 6 5.42 -13.91 37.64
N LEU A 7 5.01 -12.64 37.48
CA LEU A 7 3.81 -12.26 36.74
C LEU A 7 4.09 -12.42 35.24
N ILE A 8 3.36 -13.33 34.59
CA ILE A 8 3.39 -13.54 33.14
C ILE A 8 2.54 -12.45 32.49
N ALA A 9 3.16 -11.52 31.77
CA ALA A 9 2.46 -10.57 30.91
C ALA A 9 2.15 -11.24 29.56
N ALA A 10 0.88 -11.60 29.35
CA ALA A 10 0.41 -12.05 28.03
C ALA A 10 0.14 -10.81 27.16
N VAL A 11 1.09 -10.50 26.26
CA VAL A 11 0.88 -9.54 25.17
C VAL A 11 0.11 -10.26 24.07
N ILE A 12 -1.19 -9.95 23.93
CA ILE A 12 -1.98 -10.38 22.78
C ILE A 12 -1.63 -9.41 21.64
N LEU A 13 -0.71 -9.83 20.76
CA LEU A 13 -0.53 -9.19 19.46
C LEU A 13 -1.76 -9.49 18.62
N ALA A 14 -2.69 -8.54 18.55
CA ALA A 14 -3.74 -8.57 17.53
C ALA A 14 -3.07 -8.42 16.17
N LEU A 15 -2.90 -9.55 15.45
CA LEU A 15 -2.62 -9.52 14.03
C LEU A 15 -3.85 -8.94 13.34
N ASN A 16 -3.82 -7.63 13.10
CA ASN A 16 -4.69 -7.04 12.10
C ASN A 16 -4.23 -7.64 10.77
N ALA A 17 -4.94 -8.64 10.27
CA ALA A 17 -4.84 -9.05 8.87
C ALA A 17 -5.18 -7.81 8.05
N LYS A 18 -4.15 -7.07 7.63
CA LYS A 18 -4.35 -5.92 6.75
C LYS A 18 -4.87 -6.48 5.44
N ALA A 19 -6.00 -5.95 4.99
CA ALA A 19 -6.56 -6.30 3.69
C ALA A 19 -5.48 -6.10 2.62
N GLN A 20 -5.28 -7.13 1.81
CA GLN A 20 -4.32 -7.15 0.71
C GLN A 20 -5.05 -6.55 -0.49
N ASP A 21 -5.12 -5.23 -0.60
CA ASP A 21 -5.92 -4.59 -1.65
C ASP A 21 -5.02 -4.07 -2.78
N PHE A 22 -3.85 -3.56 -2.42
CA PHE A 22 -2.95 -2.88 -3.35
C PHE A 22 -1.49 -3.28 -3.12
N ILE A 23 -0.76 -3.55 -4.21
CA ILE A 23 0.68 -3.82 -4.22
C ILE A 23 1.37 -2.91 -5.23
N ALA A 24 2.39 -2.16 -4.79
CA ALA A 24 3.22 -1.36 -5.69
C ALA A 24 4.48 -2.13 -6.11
N TRP A 25 4.92 -1.98 -7.35
CA TRP A 25 6.07 -2.69 -7.91
C TRP A 25 7.12 -1.72 -8.45
N SER A 26 8.39 -2.08 -8.31
CA SER A 26 9.50 -1.25 -8.81
C SER A 26 9.65 -1.31 -10.32
N GLY A 27 9.08 -2.30 -10.99
CA GLY A 27 9.12 -2.43 -12.45
C GLY A 27 7.83 -1.96 -13.12
N ASN A 28 7.81 -2.01 -14.45
CA ASN A 28 6.75 -1.45 -15.27
C ASN A 28 5.57 -2.42 -15.54
N ALA A 29 5.75 -3.70 -15.23
CA ALA A 29 4.77 -4.74 -15.52
C ALA A 29 4.59 -5.65 -14.30
N CYS A 30 4.40 -5.03 -13.13
CA CYS A 30 4.24 -5.69 -11.83
C CYS A 30 5.33 -6.75 -11.59
N ASN A 31 6.56 -6.30 -11.83
CA ASN A 31 7.76 -7.10 -11.75
C ASN A 31 8.85 -6.34 -10.99
N GLY A 32 9.96 -7.02 -10.70
CA GLY A 32 11.03 -6.46 -9.88
C GLY A 32 10.71 -6.56 -8.39
N ALA A 33 11.14 -5.56 -7.62
CA ALA A 33 10.93 -5.55 -6.18
C ALA A 33 9.48 -5.20 -5.86
N GLU A 34 8.87 -6.07 -5.05
CA GLU A 34 7.54 -5.85 -4.48
C GLU A 34 7.58 -4.74 -3.42
N GLY A 35 6.46 -4.05 -3.27
CA GLY A 35 6.21 -3.02 -2.27
C GLY A 35 5.60 -3.59 -1.00
N LEU A 36 5.06 -2.72 -0.17
CA LEU A 36 4.20 -3.15 0.92
C LEU A 36 2.81 -3.43 0.36
N GLU A 37 2.22 -4.54 0.75
CA GLU A 37 0.79 -4.75 0.60
C GLU A 37 0.05 -3.83 1.57
N VAL A 38 -0.91 -3.05 1.06
CA VAL A 38 -1.67 -2.10 1.88
C VAL A 38 -3.16 -2.29 1.71
N ALA A 39 -3.89 -1.91 2.77
CA ALA A 39 -5.35 -1.83 2.75
C ALA A 39 -5.78 -0.48 2.17
N CYS A 40 -6.83 -0.49 1.35
CA CYS A 40 -7.37 0.73 0.75
C CYS A 40 -8.38 1.42 1.66
N ASP A 41 -7.88 1.98 2.76
CA ASP A 41 -8.65 2.64 3.82
C ASP A 41 -8.59 4.19 3.78
N GLY A 42 -8.05 4.75 2.70
CA GLY A 42 -7.82 6.20 2.56
C GLY A 42 -6.53 6.70 3.21
N THR A 43 -5.69 5.83 3.78
CA THR A 43 -4.36 6.21 4.25
C THR A 43 -3.44 6.56 3.06
N CYS A 44 -2.53 7.51 3.30
CA CYS A 44 -1.51 7.90 2.33
C CYS A 44 -0.25 7.05 2.50
N PHE A 45 0.25 6.50 1.40
CA PHE A 45 1.42 5.62 1.38
C PHE A 45 2.49 6.12 0.41
N ASP A 46 3.72 5.68 0.63
CA ASP A 46 4.85 5.96 -0.27
C ASP A 46 4.74 5.14 -1.56
N PHE A 47 5.02 5.77 -2.69
CA PHE A 47 5.13 5.17 -4.02
C PHE A 47 6.52 5.40 -4.65
N SER A 48 7.48 5.92 -3.88
CA SER A 48 8.76 6.33 -4.40
C SER A 48 9.55 5.13 -4.94
N GLY A 49 10.11 5.28 -6.14
CA GLY A 49 10.81 4.19 -6.83
C GLY A 49 9.89 3.05 -7.31
N ARG A 50 8.57 3.27 -7.37
CA ARG A 50 7.60 2.35 -7.93
C ARG A 50 7.08 2.87 -9.28
N HIS A 51 6.72 1.94 -10.16
CA HIS A 51 6.34 2.26 -11.55
C HIS A 51 5.09 1.51 -12.03
N SER A 52 4.63 0.52 -11.28
CA SER A 52 3.34 -0.13 -11.53
C SER A 52 2.70 -0.55 -10.23
N PHE A 53 1.42 -0.88 -10.27
CA PHE A 53 0.71 -1.47 -9.16
C PHE A 53 -0.25 -2.55 -9.61
N GLU A 54 -0.56 -3.46 -8.70
CA GLU A 54 -1.54 -4.51 -8.87
C GLU A 54 -2.65 -4.35 -7.83
N VAL A 55 -3.88 -4.55 -8.29
CA VAL A 55 -5.08 -4.56 -7.46
C VAL A 55 -5.35 -6.00 -7.05
N VAL A 56 -5.21 -6.34 -5.78
CA VAL A 56 -5.42 -7.72 -5.30
C VAL A 56 -6.90 -7.97 -4.99
N ASN A 57 -7.58 -6.99 -4.40
CA ASN A 57 -9.04 -6.97 -4.23
C ASN A 57 -9.61 -5.71 -4.86
N ALA A 58 -10.81 -5.79 -5.42
CA ALA A 58 -11.45 -4.62 -6.03
C ALA A 58 -11.75 -3.55 -4.97
N PHE A 59 -11.34 -2.32 -5.25
CA PHE A 59 -11.65 -1.13 -4.47
C PHE A 59 -11.99 0.03 -5.42
N GLY A 60 -12.50 1.13 -4.88
CA GLY A 60 -13.08 2.22 -5.67
C GLY A 60 -12.08 2.91 -6.59
N ALA A 61 -11.00 3.47 -6.04
CA ALA A 61 -10.00 4.18 -6.83
C ALA A 61 -8.64 4.27 -6.13
N VAL A 62 -7.59 4.41 -6.94
CA VAL A 62 -6.26 4.87 -6.53
C VAL A 62 -6.04 6.29 -7.03
N THR A 63 -5.58 7.17 -6.15
CA THR A 63 -5.03 8.47 -6.49
C THR A 63 -3.52 8.47 -6.22
N LEU A 64 -2.72 8.77 -7.24
CA LEU A 64 -1.27 8.94 -7.13
C LEU A 64 -0.92 10.42 -7.13
N PHE A 65 0.11 10.81 -6.36
CA PHE A 65 0.49 12.19 -6.11
C PHE A 65 1.97 12.42 -6.34
N SER A 66 2.31 13.58 -6.91
CA SER A 66 3.71 13.98 -7.15
C SER A 66 4.44 14.46 -5.89
N GLY A 67 3.71 14.85 -4.84
CA GLY A 67 4.25 15.31 -3.57
C GLY A 67 4.19 14.26 -2.47
N ALA A 68 4.94 14.51 -1.40
CA ALA A 68 4.84 13.74 -0.15
C ALA A 68 3.49 14.02 0.55
N GLY A 69 3.03 13.06 1.36
CA GLY A 69 1.79 13.19 2.14
C GLY A 69 0.54 13.39 1.28
N CYS A 70 0.50 12.81 0.07
CA CYS A 70 -0.63 12.89 -0.85
C CYS A 70 -0.99 14.33 -1.24
N SER A 71 0.02 15.08 -1.66
CA SER A 71 -0.07 16.49 -2.05
C SER A 71 0.44 16.74 -3.46
N GLY A 72 0.18 17.93 -4.00
CA GLY A 72 0.63 18.32 -5.33
C GLY A 72 -0.29 17.82 -6.45
N GLU A 73 0.29 17.61 -7.63
CA GLU A 73 -0.43 17.10 -8.80
C GLU A 73 -0.87 15.66 -8.55
N SER A 74 -2.10 15.32 -8.96
CA SER A 74 -2.70 14.03 -8.68
C SER A 74 -3.30 13.36 -9.92
N PHE A 75 -3.23 12.03 -9.97
CA PHE A 75 -3.74 11.21 -11.07
C PHE A 75 -4.60 10.08 -10.51
N ASN A 76 -5.80 9.90 -11.07
CA ASN A 76 -6.75 8.87 -10.60
C ASN A 76 -6.78 7.69 -11.56
N PHE A 77 -6.83 6.48 -10.99
CA PHE A 77 -6.91 5.22 -11.70
C PHE A 77 -8.10 4.43 -11.14
N GLY A 78 -8.92 3.88 -12.03
CA GLY A 78 -9.97 2.95 -11.66
C GLY A 78 -9.39 1.57 -11.39
N THR A 79 -9.94 0.88 -10.40
CA THR A 79 -9.37 -0.35 -9.83
C THR A 79 -10.45 -1.41 -9.60
N GLU A 80 -11.41 -1.46 -10.53
CA GLU A 80 -12.60 -2.32 -10.45
C GLU A 80 -12.27 -3.79 -10.79
N THR A 81 -11.12 -4.05 -11.41
CA THR A 81 -10.70 -5.39 -11.84
C THR A 81 -9.48 -5.88 -11.02
N PRO A 82 -9.65 -6.88 -10.14
CA PRO A 82 -8.54 -7.53 -9.46
C PRO A 82 -7.60 -8.27 -10.42
N GLY A 83 -6.32 -8.39 -10.03
CA GLY A 83 -5.26 -9.03 -10.79
C GLY A 83 -4.77 -8.23 -12.00
N GLU A 84 -5.30 -7.03 -12.23
CA GLU A 84 -4.81 -6.15 -13.29
C GLU A 84 -3.53 -5.44 -12.83
N CYS A 85 -2.48 -5.57 -13.64
CA CYS A 85 -1.27 -4.78 -13.48
C CYS A 85 -1.39 -3.47 -14.24
N ILE A 86 -1.28 -2.36 -13.53
CA ILE A 86 -1.40 -1.02 -14.09
C ILE A 86 -0.03 -0.34 -14.04
N ASN A 87 0.48 0.03 -15.21
CA ASN A 87 1.68 0.84 -15.32
C ASN A 87 1.38 2.32 -15.06
N VAL A 88 2.19 2.96 -14.21
CA VAL A 88 2.08 4.38 -13.87
C VAL A 88 3.02 5.20 -14.75
N ASN A 89 2.52 5.65 -15.91
CA ASN A 89 3.22 6.52 -16.86
C ASN A 89 2.56 7.91 -16.92
N THR A 90 2.55 8.64 -15.81
CA THR A 90 1.92 9.97 -15.74
C THR A 90 2.79 11.09 -16.32
N GLY A 91 4.07 10.81 -16.61
CA GLY A 91 5.06 11.84 -16.99
C GLY A 91 5.60 12.66 -15.81
N THR A 92 5.09 12.40 -14.60
CA THR A 92 5.50 13.08 -13.36
C THR A 92 6.13 12.06 -12.40
N ASN A 93 7.13 12.50 -11.63
CA ASN A 93 7.71 11.67 -10.58
C ASN A 93 6.74 11.52 -9.41
N ILE A 94 6.02 10.40 -9.36
CA ILE A 94 5.08 10.08 -8.30
C ILE A 94 5.83 9.74 -7.01
N GLN A 95 5.37 10.30 -5.90
CA GLN A 95 5.95 10.12 -4.58
C GLN A 95 5.03 9.35 -3.63
N THR A 96 3.72 9.58 -3.69
CA THR A 96 2.76 8.95 -2.78
C THR A 96 1.48 8.53 -3.48
N PHE A 97 0.69 7.69 -2.82
CA PHE A 97 -0.64 7.30 -3.28
C PHE A 97 -1.63 7.15 -2.13
N ARG A 98 -2.92 7.19 -2.46
CA ARG A 98 -4.04 6.89 -1.57
C ARG A 98 -5.06 6.05 -2.32
N CYS A 99 -5.67 5.07 -1.67
CA CYS A 99 -6.74 4.28 -2.24
C CYS A 99 -7.92 4.10 -1.29
N THR A 100 -9.13 3.94 -1.86
CA THR A 100 -10.43 3.84 -1.16
C THR A 100 -11.38 2.93 -1.92
#